data_AF-A0A2T6GH57-F1
#
_entry.id   AF-A0A2T6GH57-F1
#
_cell.length_a   1.000
_cell.length_b   1.000
_cell.length_c   1.000
_cell.angle_alpha   90.00
_cell.angle_beta   90.00
_cell.angle_gamma   90.00
#
_symmetry.space_group_name_H-M   'P 1'
#
loop_
_entity.id
_entity.type
_entity.pdbx_description
1 polymer ?
#
loop_
_entity_poly.entity_id
_entity_poly.type
_entity_poly.pdbx_seq_one_letter_code
_entity_poly.pdbx_strand_id
1 'polypeptide(L)'
;MTEQQQDESKLERVIRKIKRCLALSQSSNENEAATAMRQAQSLMREYRLTEMDVRLSDVGEVESEMSRAKRRPTWDRHLGSVIGEAFGVRSFSRRHWCTATSRVVEREMFVGVNPAPQIAMYAYETLLAKLTQARREYVSRVRSGKQRSSYSPETAGDHFALAWVSAVHGKIHELVPRGEEDLALPQHSNGRDLVAVEAQSKALVDQYLASKEIGKARKVREVELDLNAQIQGLLAGQRVELNPGMAHGGQEQLRLGGA
;
A
#
# COMPACT_ATOMS: atom_id res chain seq x y z
N MET A 1 -16.42 4.94 25.72
CA MET A 1 -15.79 5.07 24.39
C MET A 1 -15.75 6.51 23.88
N THR A 2 -16.41 7.49 24.51
CA THR A 2 -16.53 8.87 24.03
C THR A 2 -15.37 9.79 24.41
N GLU A 3 -14.83 9.70 25.62
CA GLU A 3 -13.77 10.61 26.10
C GLU A 3 -12.40 10.36 25.42
N GLN A 4 -11.97 9.10 25.31
CA GLN A 4 -10.72 8.75 24.60
C GLN A 4 -10.74 9.15 23.12
N GLN A 5 -11.90 9.02 22.48
CA GLN A 5 -12.08 9.37 21.06
C GLN A 5 -12.15 10.90 20.85
N GLN A 6 -12.67 11.63 21.84
CA GLN A 6 -12.65 13.09 21.87
C GLN A 6 -11.24 13.65 22.08
N ASP A 7 -10.45 13.02 22.96
CA ASP A 7 -9.06 13.40 23.19
C ASP A 7 -8.15 13.11 21.99
N GLU A 8 -8.35 11.98 21.31
CA GLU A 8 -7.65 11.63 20.07
C GLU A 8 -7.94 12.64 18.95
N SER A 9 -9.22 13.01 18.77
CA SER A 9 -9.64 14.05 17.81
C SER A 9 -9.05 15.44 18.14
N LYS A 10 -8.96 15.79 19.43
CA LYS A 10 -8.33 17.03 19.88
C LYS A 10 -6.82 17.03 19.59
N LEU A 11 -6.14 15.92 19.86
CA LEU A 11 -4.71 15.75 19.60
C LEU A 11 -4.40 15.84 18.10
N GLU A 12 -5.17 15.16 17.24
CA GLU A 12 -5.04 15.28 15.78
C GLU A 12 -5.16 16.74 15.32
N ARG A 13 -6.14 17.48 15.85
CA ARG A 13 -6.34 18.89 15.50
C ARG A 13 -5.14 19.74 15.91
N VAL A 14 -4.54 19.47 17.06
CA VAL A 14 -3.33 20.15 17.54
C VAL A 14 -2.14 19.83 16.63
N ILE A 15 -1.95 18.56 16.28
CA ILE A 15 -0.90 18.13 15.35
C ILE A 15 -1.05 18.82 13.99
N ARG A 16 -2.27 18.91 13.43
CA ARG A 16 -2.53 19.65 12.18
C ARG A 16 -2.14 21.13 12.30
N LYS A 17 -2.42 21.77 13.44
CA LYS A 17 -2.00 23.16 13.69
C LYS A 17 -0.48 23.29 13.77
N ILE A 18 0.20 22.38 14.48
CA ILE A 18 1.66 22.34 14.57
C ILE A 18 2.27 22.21 13.17
N LYS A 19 1.82 21.25 12.35
CA LYS A 19 2.27 21.07 10.97
C LYS A 19 2.09 22.34 10.13
N ARG A 20 0.95 23.01 10.24
CA ARG A 20 0.69 24.28 9.53
C ARG A 20 1.66 25.38 9.98
N CYS A 21 1.94 25.49 11.28
CA CYS A 21 2.89 26.47 11.81
C CYS A 21 4.33 26.15 11.37
N LEU A 22 4.72 24.88 11.36
CA LEU A 22 6.04 24.45 10.86
C LEU A 22 6.20 24.75 9.36
N ALA A 23 5.18 24.49 8.55
CA ALA A 23 5.21 24.85 7.13
C ALA A 23 5.33 26.37 6.93
N LEU A 24 4.57 27.17 7.69
CA LEU A 24 4.63 28.62 7.63
C LEU A 24 5.99 29.19 8.11
N SER A 25 6.65 28.49 9.03
CA SER A 25 7.99 28.86 9.51
C SER A 25 9.10 28.76 8.46
N GLN A 26 8.82 28.12 7.32
CA GLN A 26 9.75 28.03 6.18
C GLN A 26 9.51 29.14 5.14
N SER A 27 8.59 30.09 5.41
CA SER A 27 8.33 31.21 4.50
C SER A 27 9.46 32.25 4.53
N SER A 28 9.54 33.05 3.46
CA SER A 28 10.54 34.12 3.32
C SER A 28 10.26 35.36 4.18
N ASN A 29 9.12 35.42 4.87
CA ASN A 29 8.77 36.53 5.75
C ASN A 29 9.28 36.23 7.17
N GLU A 30 10.45 36.75 7.53
CA GLU A 30 11.15 36.44 8.79
C GLU A 30 10.28 36.63 10.04
N ASN A 31 9.47 37.70 10.09
CA ASN A 31 8.62 37.99 11.24
C ASN A 31 7.50 36.96 11.42
N GLU A 32 6.88 36.58 10.30
CA GLU A 32 5.81 35.58 10.28
C GLU A 32 6.39 34.18 10.53
N ALA A 33 7.53 33.87 9.93
CA ALA A 33 8.24 32.61 10.11
C ALA A 33 8.65 32.39 11.57
N ALA A 34 9.25 33.40 12.21
CA ALA A 34 9.66 33.34 13.62
C ALA A 34 8.45 33.25 14.57
N THR A 35 7.33 33.87 14.23
CA THR A 35 6.09 33.78 15.01
C THR A 35 5.46 32.39 14.88
N ALA A 36 5.41 31.85 13.67
CA ALA A 36 4.91 30.51 13.40
C ALA A 36 5.77 29.43 14.08
N MET A 37 7.10 29.56 14.05
CA MET A 37 8.00 28.63 14.74
C MET A 37 7.77 28.66 16.26
N ARG A 38 7.66 29.84 16.87
CA ARG A 38 7.36 29.97 18.31
C ARG A 38 6.02 29.34 18.66
N GLN A 39 5.00 29.51 17.81
CA GLN A 39 3.68 28.91 18.00
C GLN A 39 3.75 27.38 17.92
N ALA A 40 4.46 26.82 16.94
CA ALA A 40 4.68 25.38 16.82
C ALA A 40 5.36 24.82 18.07
N GLN A 41 6.48 25.43 18.50
CA GLN A 41 7.22 25.02 19.69
C GLN A 41 6.41 25.16 20.99
N SER A 42 5.54 26.16 21.08
CA SER A 42 4.63 26.32 22.23
C SER A 42 3.64 25.17 22.31
N LEU A 43 2.96 24.87 21.20
CA LEU A 43 1.99 23.77 21.12
C LEU A 43 2.66 22.40 21.36
N MET A 44 3.85 22.19 20.81
CA MET A 44 4.62 20.97 21.06
C MET A 44 4.96 20.80 22.55
N ARG A 45 5.39 21.86 23.23
CA ARG A 45 5.66 21.81 24.69
C ARG A 45 4.40 21.57 25.52
N GLU A 46 3.30 22.26 25.18
CA GLU A 46 2.01 22.14 25.88
C GLU A 46 1.48 20.70 25.83
N TYR A 47 1.57 20.06 24.66
CA TYR A 47 1.09 18.69 24.44
C TYR A 47 2.17 17.62 24.61
N ARG A 48 3.39 18.01 25.02
CA ARG A 48 4.56 17.13 25.22
C ARG A 48 4.90 16.30 23.98
N LEU A 49 4.78 16.90 22.80
CA LEU A 49 5.09 16.29 21.52
C LEU A 49 6.51 16.62 21.09
N THR A 50 7.23 15.61 20.63
CA THR A 50 8.51 15.77 19.94
C THR A 50 8.29 16.03 18.45
N GLU A 51 9.31 16.51 17.75
CA GLU A 51 9.26 16.65 16.28
C GLU A 51 9.01 15.29 15.61
N MET A 52 9.55 14.23 16.20
CA MET A 52 9.33 12.87 15.72
C MET A 52 7.87 12.43 15.85
N ASP A 53 7.20 12.75 16.95
CA ASP A 53 5.77 12.44 17.13
C ASP A 53 4.91 13.13 16.05
N VAL A 54 5.27 14.37 15.71
CA VAL A 54 4.61 15.13 14.64
C VAL A 54 4.84 14.46 13.29
N ARG A 55 6.06 14.00 12.98
CA ARG A 55 6.35 13.28 11.73
C ARG A 55 5.65 11.92 11.68
N LEU A 56 5.68 11.14 12.76
CA LEU A 56 5.04 9.82 12.82
C LEU A 56 3.53 9.90 12.60
N SER A 57 2.90 11.04 12.90
CA SER A 57 1.48 11.26 12.59
C SER A 57 1.17 11.34 11.08
N ASP A 58 2.17 11.42 10.20
CA ASP A 58 2.00 11.27 8.76
C ASP A 58 1.94 9.80 8.31
N VAL A 59 2.35 8.85 9.15
CA VAL A 59 2.26 7.42 8.86
C VAL A 59 0.83 6.94 9.12
N GLY A 60 0.19 6.43 8.06
CA GLY A 60 -1.16 5.85 8.11
C GLY A 60 -1.14 4.34 7.96
N GLU A 61 -2.18 3.71 8.50
CA GLU A 61 -2.52 2.30 8.26
C GLU A 61 -3.85 2.23 7.50
N VAL A 62 -3.94 1.38 6.49
CA VAL A 62 -5.19 1.13 5.74
C VAL A 62 -5.38 -0.38 5.60
N GLU A 63 -6.59 -0.85 5.91
CA GLU A 63 -6.98 -2.26 5.78
C GLU A 63 -7.93 -2.46 4.61
N SER A 64 -7.77 -3.58 3.91
CA SER A 64 -8.67 -3.96 2.82
C SER A 64 -10.06 -4.26 3.36
N GLU A 65 -11.09 -3.85 2.64
CA GLU A 65 -12.47 -4.24 2.95
C GLU A 65 -12.67 -5.76 2.72
N MET A 66 -11.87 -6.34 1.83
CA MET A 66 -11.85 -7.76 1.52
C MET A 66 -11.18 -8.54 2.65
N SER A 67 -11.86 -9.58 3.14
CA SER A 67 -11.33 -10.44 4.20
C SER A 67 -11.46 -11.91 3.83
N ARG A 68 -10.58 -12.74 4.40
CA ARG A 68 -10.64 -14.20 4.27
C ARG A 68 -10.76 -14.86 5.63
N ALA A 69 -11.66 -15.84 5.75
CA ALA A 69 -11.82 -16.63 6.97
C ALA A 69 -10.64 -17.56 7.27
N LYS A 70 -9.91 -17.96 6.21
CA LYS A 70 -8.63 -18.68 6.30
C LYS A 70 -7.49 -17.74 6.00
N ARG A 71 -6.27 -18.20 6.29
CA ARG A 71 -5.05 -17.53 5.86
C ARG A 71 -5.08 -17.22 4.37
N ARG A 72 -4.64 -16.02 4.01
CA ARG A 72 -4.46 -15.53 2.64
C ARG A 72 -3.46 -16.42 1.90
N PRO A 73 -3.84 -16.91 0.70
CA PRO A 73 -2.97 -17.77 -0.10
C PRO A 73 -1.72 -17.00 -0.55
N THR A 74 -0.69 -17.73 -0.97
CA THR A 74 0.60 -17.12 -1.31
C THR A 74 0.51 -16.10 -2.44
N TRP A 75 -0.29 -16.35 -3.48
CA TRP A 75 -0.48 -15.39 -4.57
C TRP A 75 -1.13 -14.08 -4.12
N ASP A 76 -2.02 -14.13 -3.13
CA ASP A 76 -2.70 -12.95 -2.59
C ASP A 76 -1.73 -12.08 -1.78
N ARG A 77 -0.96 -12.72 -0.89
CA ARG A 77 0.12 -12.04 -0.15
C ARG A 77 1.23 -11.52 -1.09
N HIS A 78 1.51 -12.24 -2.18
CA HIS A 78 2.50 -11.80 -3.17
C HIS A 78 2.00 -10.57 -3.92
N LEU A 79 0.72 -10.50 -4.28
CA LEU A 79 0.11 -9.30 -4.84
C LEU A 79 0.25 -8.10 -3.88
N GLY A 80 -0.07 -8.30 -2.59
CA GLY A 80 0.13 -7.28 -1.56
C GLY A 80 1.58 -6.78 -1.50
N SER A 81 2.55 -7.69 -1.54
CA SER A 81 3.98 -7.36 -1.55
C SER A 81 4.40 -6.56 -2.79
N VAL A 82 3.94 -6.96 -3.98
CA VAL A 82 4.25 -6.27 -5.26
C VAL A 82 3.71 -4.84 -5.23
N ILE A 83 2.49 -4.66 -4.73
CA ILE A 83 1.88 -3.33 -4.59
C ILE A 83 2.60 -2.52 -3.51
N GLY A 84 2.95 -3.14 -2.39
CA GLY A 84 3.70 -2.47 -1.33
C GLY A 84 5.03 -1.91 -1.84
N GLU A 85 5.78 -2.71 -2.59
CA GLU A 85 7.02 -2.28 -3.22
C GLU A 85 6.80 -1.12 -4.20
N ALA A 86 5.83 -1.24 -5.10
CA ALA A 86 5.56 -0.23 -6.11
C ALA A 86 5.18 1.14 -5.53
N PHE A 87 4.43 1.17 -4.42
CA PHE A 87 3.97 2.42 -3.80
C PHE A 87 4.80 2.85 -2.58
N GLY A 88 5.92 2.19 -2.29
CA GLY A 88 6.79 2.55 -1.16
C GLY A 88 6.16 2.32 0.22
N VAL A 89 5.21 1.40 0.34
CA VAL A 89 4.51 1.07 1.59
C VAL A 89 4.85 -0.34 2.08
N ARG A 90 4.62 -0.61 3.37
CA ARG A 90 4.78 -1.95 3.96
C ARG A 90 3.46 -2.70 3.90
N SER A 91 3.50 -3.93 3.38
CA SER A 91 2.37 -4.86 3.29
C SER A 91 2.37 -5.83 4.48
N PHE A 92 1.19 -6.08 5.06
CA PHE A 92 0.99 -7.00 6.17
C PHE A 92 -0.29 -7.82 6.00
N SER A 93 -0.26 -9.03 6.57
CA SER A 93 -1.48 -9.80 6.84
C SER A 93 -1.96 -9.47 8.25
N ARG A 94 -3.08 -8.75 8.38
CA ARG A 94 -3.70 -8.49 9.68
C ARG A 94 -4.74 -9.56 10.00
N ARG A 95 -4.52 -10.29 11.09
CA ARG A 95 -5.45 -11.28 11.63
C ARG A 95 -6.16 -10.73 12.85
N HIS A 96 -7.49 -10.65 12.82
CA HIS A 96 -8.30 -10.16 13.94
C HIS A 96 -9.65 -10.89 14.02
N TRP A 97 -10.31 -10.77 15.18
CA TRP A 97 -11.68 -11.22 15.35
C TRP A 97 -12.65 -10.26 14.66
N CYS A 98 -13.41 -10.74 13.68
CA CYS A 98 -14.43 -9.94 12.99
C CYS A 98 -15.79 -10.17 13.66
N THR A 99 -16.29 -9.15 14.36
CA THR A 99 -17.59 -9.20 15.05
C THR A 99 -18.75 -9.46 14.10
N ALA A 100 -18.74 -8.86 12.90
CA ALA A 100 -19.82 -9.01 11.92
C ALA A 100 -19.98 -10.46 11.41
N THR A 101 -18.91 -11.26 11.41
CA THR A 101 -18.95 -12.65 10.95
C THR A 101 -18.69 -13.67 12.06
N SER A 102 -18.55 -13.21 13.30
CA SER A 102 -18.24 -14.02 14.50
C SER A 102 -17.12 -15.04 14.27
N ARG A 103 -16.07 -14.63 13.57
CA ARG A 103 -14.90 -15.48 13.28
C ARG A 103 -13.64 -14.65 13.12
N VAL A 104 -12.50 -15.32 13.27
CA VAL A 104 -11.20 -14.73 12.93
C VAL A 104 -11.09 -14.61 11.41
N VAL A 105 -10.70 -13.42 10.94
CA VAL A 105 -10.43 -13.15 9.53
C VAL A 105 -9.03 -12.60 9.35
N GLU A 106 -8.51 -12.73 8.13
CA GLU A 106 -7.26 -12.11 7.71
C GLU A 106 -7.52 -11.13 6.56
N ARG A 107 -6.94 -9.93 6.66
CA ARG A 107 -7.02 -8.84 5.66
C ARG A 107 -5.61 -8.44 5.22
N GLU A 108 -5.50 -7.83 4.05
CA GLU A 108 -4.31 -7.05 3.67
C GLU A 108 -4.34 -5.72 4.44
N MET A 109 -3.15 -5.27 4.85
CA MET A 109 -2.95 -3.99 5.50
C MET A 109 -1.70 -3.32 4.94
N PHE A 110 -1.83 -2.07 4.53
CA PHE A 110 -0.70 -1.23 4.15
C PHE A 110 -0.38 -0.22 5.23
N VAL A 111 0.92 -0.03 5.49
CA VAL A 111 1.45 0.99 6.39
C VAL A 111 2.47 1.83 5.64
N GLY A 112 2.33 3.15 5.68
CA GLY A 112 3.15 4.06 4.88
C GLY A 112 2.87 5.52 5.19
N VAL A 113 3.67 6.42 4.62
CA VAL A 113 3.41 7.86 4.73
C VAL A 113 2.23 8.23 3.85
N ASN A 114 1.22 8.88 4.43
CA ASN A 114 0.00 9.26 3.71
C ASN A 114 0.33 10.19 2.52
N PRO A 115 -0.38 10.07 1.38
CA PRO A 115 -1.53 9.19 1.11
C PRO A 115 -1.16 7.83 0.46
N ALA A 116 0.11 7.42 0.50
CA ALA A 116 0.56 6.23 -0.23
C ALA A 116 -0.20 4.93 0.14
N PRO A 117 -0.52 4.65 1.43
CA PRO A 117 -1.28 3.44 1.80
C PRO A 117 -2.66 3.36 1.17
N GLN A 118 -3.35 4.49 1.01
CA GLN A 118 -4.69 4.55 0.42
C GLN A 118 -4.63 4.25 -1.09
N ILE A 119 -3.62 4.81 -1.77
CA ILE A 119 -3.38 4.56 -3.20
C ILE A 119 -3.02 3.08 -3.42
N ALA A 120 -2.10 2.56 -2.62
CA ALA A 120 -1.72 1.15 -2.65
C ALA A 120 -2.93 0.23 -2.41
N MET A 121 -3.79 0.57 -1.44
CA MET A 121 -4.99 -0.23 -1.16
C MET A 121 -5.94 -0.27 -2.34
N TYR A 122 -6.22 0.88 -2.96
CA TYR A 122 -7.06 0.94 -4.15
C TYR A 122 -6.51 0.09 -5.31
N ALA A 123 -5.20 0.19 -5.58
CA ALA A 123 -4.54 -0.62 -6.60
C ALA A 123 -4.62 -2.11 -6.29
N TYR A 124 -4.34 -2.49 -5.03
CA TYR A 124 -4.43 -3.87 -4.56
C TYR A 124 -5.84 -4.44 -4.73
N GLU A 125 -6.89 -3.76 -4.26
CA GLU A 125 -8.27 -4.29 -4.34
C GLU A 125 -8.76 -4.41 -5.78
N THR A 126 -8.40 -3.44 -6.63
CA THR A 126 -8.71 -3.47 -8.06
C THR A 126 -8.05 -4.68 -8.74
N LEU A 127 -6.76 -4.92 -8.47
CA LEU A 127 -6.03 -6.05 -9.06
C LEU A 127 -6.44 -7.39 -8.45
N LEU A 128 -6.77 -7.41 -7.16
CA LEU A 128 -7.28 -8.60 -6.48
C LEU A 128 -8.59 -9.07 -7.10
N ALA A 129 -9.49 -8.15 -7.45
CA ALA A 129 -10.74 -8.48 -8.14
C ALA A 129 -10.46 -9.11 -9.52
N LYS A 130 -9.60 -8.47 -10.33
CA LYS A 130 -9.19 -8.97 -11.66
C LYS A 130 -8.54 -10.36 -11.56
N LEU A 131 -7.59 -10.54 -10.64
CA LEU A 131 -6.90 -11.81 -10.42
C LEU A 131 -7.86 -12.91 -9.96
N THR A 132 -8.76 -12.59 -9.02
CA THR A 132 -9.72 -13.55 -8.49
C THR A 132 -10.66 -14.07 -9.59
N GLN A 133 -11.10 -13.18 -10.47
CA GLN A 133 -11.92 -13.54 -11.63
C GLN A 133 -11.14 -14.43 -12.62
N ALA A 134 -9.94 -13.99 -13.04
CA ALA A 134 -9.11 -14.75 -13.97
C ALA A 134 -8.75 -16.15 -13.42
N ARG A 135 -8.40 -16.23 -12.13
CA ARG A 135 -8.14 -17.50 -11.45
C ARG A 135 -9.37 -18.39 -11.45
N ARG A 136 -10.56 -17.85 -11.15
CA ARG A 136 -11.81 -18.62 -11.14
C ARG A 136 -12.11 -19.24 -12.52
N GLU A 137 -11.91 -18.48 -13.59
CA GLU A 137 -12.09 -18.95 -14.96
C GLU A 137 -11.10 -20.06 -15.31
N TYR A 138 -9.82 -19.88 -14.98
CA TYR A 138 -8.81 -20.91 -15.20
C TYR A 138 -9.14 -22.21 -14.46
N VAL A 139 -9.48 -22.12 -13.16
CA VAL A 139 -9.88 -23.28 -12.34
C VAL A 139 -11.09 -24.00 -12.93
N SER A 140 -12.08 -23.27 -13.47
CA SER A 140 -13.24 -23.86 -14.14
C SER A 140 -12.86 -24.62 -15.42
N ARG A 141 -11.90 -24.11 -16.20
CA ARG A 141 -11.38 -24.80 -17.39
C ARG A 141 -10.63 -26.07 -17.04
N VAL A 142 -9.85 -26.06 -15.94
CA VAL A 142 -9.18 -27.27 -15.44
C VAL A 142 -10.21 -28.31 -14.99
N ARG A 143 -11.22 -27.90 -14.21
CA ARG A 143 -12.30 -28.81 -13.74
C ARG A 143 -13.09 -29.44 -14.87
N SER A 144 -13.30 -28.72 -15.97
CA SER A 144 -14.02 -29.21 -17.15
C SER A 144 -13.13 -29.99 -18.13
N GLY A 145 -11.85 -30.21 -17.82
CA GLY A 145 -10.90 -30.92 -18.69
C GLY A 145 -10.47 -30.13 -19.92
N LYS A 146 -10.88 -28.86 -20.06
CA LYS A 146 -10.49 -27.96 -21.16
C LYS A 146 -9.06 -27.45 -21.05
N GLN A 147 -8.44 -27.57 -19.87
CA GLN A 147 -7.04 -27.27 -19.61
C GLN A 147 -6.42 -28.45 -18.86
N ARG A 148 -5.25 -28.91 -19.32
CA ARG A 148 -4.54 -30.02 -18.70
C ARG A 148 -3.68 -29.51 -17.54
N SER A 149 -3.76 -30.21 -16.41
CA SER A 149 -2.99 -29.94 -15.20
C SER A 149 -2.61 -31.27 -14.55
N SER A 150 -1.39 -31.35 -14.03
CA SER A 150 -0.93 -32.49 -13.22
C SER A 150 -1.37 -32.36 -11.75
N TYR A 151 -1.91 -31.20 -11.38
CA TYR A 151 -2.34 -30.87 -10.03
C TYR A 151 -3.86 -30.73 -9.94
N SER A 152 -4.37 -30.67 -8.71
CA SER A 152 -5.78 -30.33 -8.46
C SER A 152 -6.13 -28.98 -9.08
N PRO A 153 -7.40 -28.75 -9.48
CA PRO A 153 -7.82 -27.46 -10.02
C PRO A 153 -7.48 -26.29 -9.10
N GLU A 154 -7.60 -26.46 -7.78
CA GLU A 154 -7.29 -25.43 -6.79
C GLU A 154 -5.80 -25.09 -6.77
N THR A 155 -4.92 -26.10 -6.78
CA THR A 155 -3.46 -25.91 -6.79
C THR A 155 -3.00 -25.33 -8.12
N ALA A 156 -3.53 -25.83 -9.24
CA ALA A 156 -3.27 -25.25 -10.56
C ALA A 156 -3.71 -23.77 -10.63
N GLY A 157 -4.85 -23.43 -10.01
CA GLY A 157 -5.29 -22.05 -9.86
C GLY A 157 -4.33 -21.18 -9.04
N ASP A 158 -3.68 -21.72 -8.02
CA ASP A 158 -2.67 -20.98 -7.24
C ASP A 158 -1.39 -20.76 -8.05
N HIS A 159 -0.95 -21.75 -8.84
CA HIS A 159 0.19 -21.61 -9.75
C HIS A 159 -0.08 -20.57 -10.86
N PHE A 160 -1.28 -20.62 -11.45
CA PHE A 160 -1.77 -19.60 -12.38
C PHE A 160 -1.73 -18.20 -11.75
N ALA A 161 -2.23 -18.06 -10.53
CA ALA A 161 -2.32 -16.78 -9.87
C ALA A 161 -0.95 -16.19 -9.51
N LEU A 162 0.01 -17.02 -9.09
CA LEU A 162 1.39 -16.58 -8.86
C LEU A 162 2.01 -16.01 -10.13
N ALA A 163 1.90 -16.73 -11.24
CA ALA A 163 2.40 -16.29 -12.54
C ALA A 163 1.71 -15.02 -13.05
N TRP A 164 0.40 -14.90 -12.84
CA TRP A 164 -0.34 -13.67 -13.16
C TRP A 164 0.20 -12.46 -12.40
N VAL A 165 0.46 -12.61 -11.08
CA VAL A 165 1.02 -11.53 -10.25
C VAL A 165 2.42 -11.15 -10.73
N SER A 166 3.26 -12.13 -11.09
CA SER A 166 4.59 -11.84 -11.65
C SER A 166 4.54 -11.04 -12.95
N ALA A 167 3.59 -11.34 -13.85
CA ALA A 167 3.40 -10.56 -15.07
C ALA A 167 2.93 -9.12 -14.76
N VAL A 168 2.00 -8.97 -13.82
CA VAL A 168 1.50 -7.64 -13.41
C VAL A 168 2.59 -6.82 -12.70
N HIS A 169 3.46 -7.46 -11.92
CA HIS A 169 4.61 -6.79 -11.30
C HIS A 169 5.50 -6.09 -12.33
N GLY A 170 5.85 -6.77 -13.43
CA GLY A 170 6.62 -6.17 -14.52
C GLY A 170 5.92 -4.94 -15.11
N LYS A 171 4.60 -5.00 -15.31
CA LYS A 171 3.83 -3.87 -15.84
C LYS A 171 3.71 -2.71 -14.87
N ILE A 172 3.59 -2.97 -13.57
CA ILE A 172 3.55 -1.91 -12.55
C ILE A 172 4.92 -1.22 -12.48
N HIS A 173 6.00 -2.00 -12.57
CA HIS A 173 7.36 -1.48 -12.60
C HIS A 173 7.59 -0.52 -13.78
N GLU A 174 7.00 -0.80 -14.94
CA GLU A 174 7.03 0.09 -16.12
C GLU A 174 6.18 1.38 -15.95
N LEU A 175 5.17 1.40 -15.07
CA LEU A 175 4.21 2.51 -14.93
C LEU A 175 4.52 3.47 -13.80
N VAL A 176 5.28 3.03 -12.79
CA VAL A 176 5.61 3.85 -11.62
C VAL A 176 7.03 4.38 -11.80
N PRO A 177 7.22 5.70 -12.03
CA PRO A 177 8.54 6.29 -12.16
C PRO A 177 9.35 6.02 -10.88
N ARG A 178 10.47 5.29 -11.01
CA ARG A 178 11.46 5.20 -9.95
C ARG A 178 12.42 6.35 -10.15
N GLY A 179 12.73 7.08 -9.08
CA GLY A 179 13.63 8.24 -9.13
C GLY A 179 15.06 7.97 -9.66
N GLU A 180 15.35 6.75 -10.09
CA GLU A 180 16.63 6.32 -10.66
C GLU A 180 16.64 6.24 -12.21
N GLU A 181 15.50 6.15 -12.91
CA GLU A 181 15.48 5.84 -14.36
C GLU A 181 14.54 6.71 -15.21
N ASP A 182 14.38 7.99 -14.90
CA ASP A 182 13.71 8.93 -15.81
C ASP A 182 14.71 9.94 -16.37
N LEU A 183 15.38 9.57 -17.46
CA LEU A 183 16.30 10.40 -18.24
C LEU A 183 15.62 11.62 -18.92
N ALA A 184 14.31 11.82 -18.67
CA ALA A 184 13.49 12.83 -19.32
C ALA A 184 12.96 13.94 -18.38
N LEU A 185 13.40 14.00 -17.12
CA LEU A 185 13.04 15.11 -16.23
C LEU A 185 13.93 16.35 -16.48
N PRO A 186 13.36 17.57 -16.61
CA PRO A 186 14.13 18.80 -16.81
C PRO A 186 15.14 19.02 -15.68
N GLN A 187 16.31 19.57 -16.04
CA GLN A 187 17.57 19.68 -15.27
C GLN A 187 17.53 20.49 -13.95
N HIS A 188 16.47 20.41 -13.15
CA HIS A 188 16.38 21.07 -11.85
C HIS A 188 16.20 20.11 -10.66
N SER A 189 15.99 18.80 -10.91
CA SER A 189 16.02 17.77 -9.87
C SER A 189 16.89 16.61 -10.32
N ASN A 190 18.12 16.57 -9.86
CA ASN A 190 18.94 15.37 -9.85
C ASN A 190 18.24 14.34 -8.94
N GLY A 191 17.83 13.18 -9.46
CA GLY A 191 17.01 12.14 -8.77
C GLY A 191 17.45 11.70 -7.36
N ARG A 192 18.59 12.19 -6.88
CA ARG A 192 19.02 12.18 -5.46
C ARG A 192 17.96 12.72 -4.50
N ASP A 193 17.21 13.76 -4.89
CA ASP A 193 16.17 14.33 -4.01
C ASP A 193 15.00 13.36 -3.82
N LEU A 194 14.58 12.66 -4.88
CA LEU A 194 13.54 11.62 -4.82
C LEU A 194 13.98 10.44 -3.95
N VAL A 195 15.21 9.96 -4.15
CA VAL A 195 15.80 8.86 -3.34
C VAL A 195 15.90 9.25 -1.86
N ALA A 196 16.25 10.50 -1.56
CA ALA A 196 16.30 11.00 -0.19
C ALA A 196 14.92 11.02 0.48
N VAL A 197 13.87 11.41 -0.25
CA VAL A 197 12.48 11.41 0.25
C VAL A 197 11.99 9.98 0.50
N GLU A 198 12.24 9.06 -0.42
CA GLU A 198 11.88 7.64 -0.24
C GLU A 198 12.58 7.02 0.98
N ALA A 199 13.89 7.28 1.15
CA ALA A 199 14.66 6.80 2.29
C ALA A 199 14.11 7.36 3.62
N GLN A 200 13.73 8.64 3.66
CA GLN A 200 13.12 9.25 4.83
C GLN A 200 11.75 8.66 5.16
N SER A 201 10.89 8.48 4.16
CA SER A 201 9.59 7.81 4.33
C SER A 201 9.76 6.39 4.85
N LYS A 202 10.73 5.64 4.30
CA LYS A 202 11.05 4.28 4.72
C LYS A 202 11.48 4.23 6.20
N ALA A 203 12.40 5.12 6.60
CA ALA A 203 12.89 5.18 7.97
C ALA A 203 11.76 5.56 8.96
N LEU A 204 10.89 6.49 8.57
CA LEU A 204 9.75 6.89 9.38
C LEU A 204 8.75 5.75 9.58
N VAL A 205 8.48 4.97 8.52
CA VAL A 205 7.64 3.77 8.60
C VAL A 205 8.28 2.71 9.48
N ASP A 206 9.58 2.46 9.36
CA ASP A 206 10.28 1.49 10.20
C ASP A 206 10.24 1.90 11.69
N GLN A 207 10.38 3.19 11.99
CA GLN A 207 10.24 3.72 13.34
C GLN A 207 8.82 3.59 13.88
N TYR A 208 7.80 3.86 13.05
CA TYR A 208 6.41 3.64 13.42
C TYR A 208 6.15 2.18 13.79
N LEU A 209 6.67 1.26 12.96
CA LEU A 209 6.50 -0.18 13.13
C LEU A 209 7.29 -0.77 14.31
N ALA A 210 8.37 -0.12 14.76
CA ALA A 210 9.16 -0.57 15.91
C ALA A 210 8.35 -0.63 17.21
N SER A 211 7.27 0.15 17.30
CA SER A 211 6.33 0.14 18.43
C SER A 211 5.26 -0.96 18.36
N LYS A 212 5.18 -1.70 17.24
CA LYS A 212 4.09 -2.63 16.94
C LYS A 212 4.53 -4.08 17.12
N GLU A 213 3.59 -4.93 17.56
CA GLU A 213 3.81 -6.38 17.65
C GLU A 213 3.63 -7.03 16.27
N ILE A 214 4.75 -7.20 15.55
CA ILE A 214 4.74 -7.78 14.20
C ILE A 214 5.26 -9.22 14.24
N GLY A 215 4.47 -10.15 13.71
CA GLY A 215 4.86 -11.56 13.60
C GLY A 215 5.97 -11.78 12.57
N LYS A 216 6.76 -12.85 12.73
CA LYS A 216 7.83 -13.20 11.79
C LYS A 216 7.28 -13.58 10.41
N ALA A 217 7.94 -13.10 9.36
CA ALA A 217 7.72 -13.59 8.01
C ALA A 217 8.01 -15.09 7.94
N ARG A 218 7.10 -15.88 7.34
CA ARG A 218 7.34 -17.31 7.12
C ARG A 218 8.14 -17.53 5.84
N LYS A 219 9.06 -18.50 5.88
CA LYS A 219 9.82 -18.96 4.71
C LYS A 219 8.86 -19.38 3.59
N VAL A 220 9.09 -18.85 2.39
CA VAL A 220 8.44 -19.32 1.17
C VAL A 220 8.98 -20.71 0.89
N ARG A 221 8.09 -21.68 0.71
CA ARG A 221 8.48 -23.02 0.25
C ARG A 221 8.65 -22.96 -1.25
N GLU A 222 9.73 -23.53 -1.74
CA GLU A 222 9.89 -23.80 -3.17
C GLU A 222 8.85 -24.86 -3.55
N VAL A 223 8.06 -24.57 -4.58
CA VAL A 223 6.97 -25.43 -5.06
C VAL A 223 7.26 -25.67 -6.52
N GLU A 224 7.23 -26.93 -6.94
CA GLU A 224 7.20 -27.26 -8.35
C GLU A 224 5.89 -26.76 -8.94
N LEU A 225 6.00 -25.84 -9.89
CA LEU A 225 4.85 -25.15 -10.47
C LEU A 225 4.38 -25.89 -11.72
N ASP A 226 3.06 -25.96 -11.88
CA ASP A 226 2.44 -26.48 -13.10
C ASP A 226 2.77 -25.53 -14.25
N LEU A 227 3.57 -25.99 -15.21
CA LEU A 227 4.04 -25.18 -16.33
C LEU A 227 2.89 -24.63 -17.18
N ASN A 228 1.83 -25.42 -17.41
CA ASN A 228 0.67 -24.95 -18.17
C ASN A 228 -0.04 -23.84 -17.40
N ALA A 229 -0.24 -24.02 -16.09
CA ALA A 229 -0.84 -23.00 -15.25
C ALA A 229 -0.02 -21.71 -15.23
N GLN A 230 1.31 -21.82 -15.15
CA GLN A 230 2.21 -20.67 -15.21
C GLN A 230 2.10 -19.91 -16.52
N ILE A 231 2.19 -20.61 -17.66
CA ILE A 231 2.11 -19.97 -18.98
C ILE A 231 0.77 -19.26 -19.14
N GLN A 232 -0.35 -19.91 -18.77
CA GLN A 232 -1.67 -19.29 -18.83
C GLN A 232 -1.78 -18.10 -17.88
N GLY A 233 -1.19 -18.17 -16.69
CA GLY A 233 -1.14 -17.08 -15.71
C GLY A 233 -0.38 -15.87 -16.23
N LEU A 234 0.83 -16.07 -16.78
CA LEU A 234 1.65 -15.03 -17.38
C LEU A 234 0.91 -14.33 -18.54
N LEU A 235 0.38 -15.10 -19.48
CA LEU A 235 -0.36 -14.57 -20.63
C LEU A 235 -1.59 -13.78 -20.21
N ALA A 236 -2.33 -14.27 -19.21
CA ALA A 236 -3.48 -13.56 -18.66
C ALA A 236 -3.07 -12.27 -17.96
N GLY A 237 -1.96 -12.27 -17.21
CA GLY A 237 -1.43 -11.09 -16.53
C GLY A 237 -0.92 -10.02 -17.50
N GLN A 238 -0.28 -10.41 -18.60
CA GLN A 238 0.17 -9.49 -19.64
C GLN A 238 -0.99 -8.72 -20.28
N ARG A 239 -2.15 -9.37 -20.44
CA ARG A 239 -3.38 -8.77 -21.00
C ARG A 239 -4.10 -7.83 -20.04
N VAL A 240 -3.68 -7.74 -18.77
CA VAL A 240 -4.32 -6.85 -17.80
C VAL A 240 -4.02 -5.41 -18.16
N GLU A 241 -5.03 -4.64 -18.52
CA GLU A 241 -4.88 -3.20 -18.68
C GLU A 241 -4.77 -2.53 -17.31
N LEU A 242 -3.67 -1.78 -17.14
CA LEU A 242 -3.42 -0.97 -15.97
C LEU A 242 -3.71 0.49 -16.35
N ASN A 243 -4.81 1.03 -15.82
CA ASN A 243 -5.15 2.44 -16.03
C ASN A 243 -4.10 3.33 -15.35
N PRO A 244 -3.59 4.40 -15.99
CA PRO A 244 -2.65 5.35 -15.38
C PRO A 244 -3.16 5.95 -14.06
N GLY A 245 -4.48 6.06 -13.88
CA GLY A 245 -5.12 6.49 -12.63
C GLY A 245 -4.83 5.58 -11.44
N MET A 246 -4.44 4.31 -11.64
CA MET A 246 -3.99 3.42 -10.56
C MET A 246 -2.60 3.79 -10.02
N ALA A 247 -1.73 4.41 -10.83
CA ALA A 247 -0.42 4.88 -10.37
C ALA A 247 -0.52 6.19 -9.55
N HIS A 248 -1.57 6.99 -9.77
CA HIS A 248 -1.72 8.34 -9.19
C HIS A 248 -2.89 8.46 -8.19
N GLY A 249 -3.51 7.34 -7.78
CA GLY A 249 -4.57 7.36 -6.77
C GLY A 249 -5.88 8.00 -7.21
N GLY A 250 -6.27 7.88 -8.48
CA GLY A 250 -7.60 8.27 -8.95
C GLY A 250 -7.95 9.76 -8.87
N GLN A 251 -6.97 10.67 -8.77
CA GLN A 251 -7.24 12.11 -8.69
C GLN A 251 -7.98 12.68 -9.92
N GLU A 252 -7.96 12.01 -11.07
CA GLU A 252 -8.75 12.43 -12.26
C GLU A 252 -10.25 12.10 -12.15
N GLN A 253 -10.65 11.06 -11.43
CA GLN A 253 -12.08 10.71 -11.30
C GLN A 253 -12.84 11.68 -10.37
N LEU A 254 -12.14 12.43 -9.52
CA LEU A 254 -12.72 13.48 -8.69
C LEU A 254 -12.94 14.82 -9.43
N ARG A 255 -12.49 14.95 -10.69
CA ARG A 255 -12.65 16.20 -11.48
C ARG A 255 -13.81 16.19 -12.49
N LEU A 256 -14.55 15.09 -12.62
CA LEU A 256 -15.63 14.96 -13.62
C LEU A 256 -17.04 14.86 -13.02
N GLY A 257 -17.22 15.23 -11.75
CA GLY A 257 -18.51 15.25 -11.04
C GLY A 257 -19.08 16.63 -10.79
N GLY A 258 -18.77 17.62 -11.63
CA GLY A 258 -19.26 18.99 -11.47
C GLY A 258 -19.39 19.72 -12.81
N ALA A 259 -20.51 19.47 -13.49
CA ALA A 259 -21.10 20.36 -14.49
C ALA A 259 -22.61 20.37 -14.27
#